data_AF-A0A3Q3J385-F1
#
_entry.id   AF-A0A3Q3J385-F1
#
_cell.length_a   1.000
_cell.length_b   1.000
_cell.length_c   1.000
_cell.angle_alpha   90.00
_cell.angle_beta   90.00
_cell.angle_gamma   90.00
#
_symmetry.space_group_name_H-M   'P 1'
#
loop_
_entity.id
_entity.type
_entity.pdbx_description
1 polymer ?
#
loop_
_entity_poly.entity_id
_entity_poly.type
_entity_poly.pdbx_seq_one_letter_code
_entity_poly.pdbx_strand_id
1 'polypeptide(L)'
;MSHDPLSVLKEKMEDRGQWSNKLEFILSVAGSIIGLGNVWRFPYLCYKNGGGAFLIPYLIFLFTCGVPVFFLETALGQYTSEGGITCWRKISPLFEGLGYGTQVIVTLLNFYYIIVLAWGIFYLAFSFSQDLAWSSCNNTWNTDLWLLVLSLTYCTISSSQRSLQEKIQKNQHVIYFDT
;
A
#
# COMPACT_ATOMS: atom_id res chain seq x y z
N MET A 1 -55.42 -9.11 11.37
CA MET A 1 -54.37 -8.75 10.41
C MET A 1 -53.06 -9.31 10.94
N SER A 2 -52.78 -10.58 10.64
CA SER A 2 -51.57 -11.28 11.07
C SER A 2 -50.44 -10.86 10.15
N HIS A 3 -49.59 -9.93 10.59
CA HIS A 3 -48.32 -9.67 9.91
C HIS A 3 -47.53 -10.98 9.95
N ASP A 4 -47.26 -11.54 8.77
CA ASP A 4 -46.39 -12.71 8.65
C ASP A 4 -44.99 -12.30 9.16
N PRO A 5 -44.43 -12.96 10.20
CA PRO A 5 -43.08 -12.64 10.67
C PRO A 5 -42.03 -12.68 9.55
N LEU A 6 -42.28 -13.42 8.46
CA LEU A 6 -41.40 -13.47 7.31
C LEU A 6 -41.34 -12.14 6.54
N SER A 7 -42.44 -11.38 6.46
CA SER A 7 -42.45 -10.10 5.73
C SER A 7 -41.69 -9.01 6.50
N VAL A 8 -41.78 -9.03 7.84
CA VAL A 8 -41.07 -8.10 8.72
C VAL A 8 -39.56 -8.33 8.69
N LEU A 9 -39.14 -9.60 8.64
CA LEU A 9 -37.72 -9.94 8.50
C LEU A 9 -37.17 -9.52 7.13
N LYS A 10 -37.95 -9.69 6.07
CA LYS A 10 -37.57 -9.28 4.72
C LYS A 10 -37.39 -7.77 4.63
N GLU A 11 -38.33 -6.98 5.17
CA GLU A 11 -38.24 -5.52 5.22
C GLU A 11 -37.00 -5.05 6.00
N LYS A 12 -36.70 -5.67 7.15
CA LYS A 12 -35.51 -5.36 7.95
C LYS A 12 -34.18 -5.73 7.26
N MET A 13 -34.19 -6.74 6.39
CA MET A 13 -33.04 -7.12 5.57
C MET A 13 -32.86 -6.18 4.38
N GLU A 14 -33.96 -5.65 3.82
CA GLU A 14 -33.97 -4.72 2.69
C GLU A 14 -33.47 -3.33 3.11
N ASP A 15 -33.88 -2.84 4.29
CA ASP A 15 -33.42 -1.56 4.89
C ASP A 15 -31.91 -1.53 5.16
N ARG A 16 -31.30 -2.70 5.34
CA ARG A 16 -29.86 -2.84 5.61
C ARG A 16 -28.99 -2.75 4.35
N GLY A 17 -29.59 -2.96 3.17
CA GLY A 17 -28.86 -3.17 1.92
C GLY A 17 -28.15 -4.53 1.89
N GLN A 18 -28.38 -5.31 0.83
CA GLN A 18 -27.63 -6.53 0.55
C GLN A 18 -26.68 -6.29 -0.63
N TRP A 19 -25.56 -7.00 -0.64
CA TRP A 19 -24.69 -7.05 -1.80
C TRP A 19 -25.48 -7.63 -2.98
N SER A 20 -25.48 -6.93 -4.12
CA SER A 20 -26.20 -7.37 -5.32
C SER A 20 -25.54 -8.62 -5.89
N ASN A 21 -24.20 -8.69 -5.84
CA ASN A 21 -23.42 -9.79 -6.37
C ASN A 21 -22.30 -10.27 -5.42
N LYS A 22 -22.01 -11.58 -5.44
CA LYS A 22 -20.85 -12.16 -4.73
C LYS A 22 -19.52 -11.55 -5.18
N LEU A 23 -19.43 -11.13 -6.44
CA LEU A 23 -18.22 -10.49 -6.97
C LEU A 23 -17.97 -9.11 -6.37
N GLU A 24 -19.00 -8.32 -6.11
CA GLU A 24 -18.87 -7.02 -5.44
C GLU A 24 -18.30 -7.21 -4.03
N PHE A 25 -18.81 -8.21 -3.30
CA PHE A 25 -18.28 -8.56 -1.98
C PHE A 25 -16.80 -8.99 -2.03
N ILE A 26 -16.43 -9.89 -2.94
CA ILE A 26 -15.03 -10.35 -3.08
C ILE A 26 -14.12 -9.18 -3.49
N LEU A 27 -14.58 -8.30 -4.39
CA LEU A 27 -13.82 -7.16 -4.85
C LEU A 27 -13.60 -6.14 -3.71
N SER A 28 -14.63 -5.87 -2.90
CA SER A 28 -14.50 -5.02 -1.71
C SER A 28 -13.53 -5.59 -0.69
N VAL A 29 -13.61 -6.90 -0.43
CA VAL A 29 -12.67 -7.61 0.46
C VAL A 29 -11.24 -7.54 -0.08
N ALA A 30 -11.04 -7.83 -1.37
CA ALA A 30 -9.73 -7.77 -2.00
C ALA A 30 -9.13 -6.36 -1.94
N GLY A 31 -9.94 -5.32 -2.18
CA GLY A 31 -9.54 -3.92 -2.04
C GLY A 31 -9.15 -3.56 -0.60
N SER A 32 -9.79 -4.17 0.40
CA SER A 32 -9.42 -3.97 1.81
C SER A 32 -8.11 -4.65 2.21
N ILE A 33 -7.74 -5.75 1.54
CA ILE A 33 -6.50 -6.51 1.83
C ILE A 33 -5.29 -5.88 1.11
N ILE A 34 -5.51 -5.34 -0.10
CA ILE A 34 -4.46 -4.77 -0.94
C ILE A 34 -4.31 -3.26 -0.61
N GLY A 35 -3.47 -2.94 0.38
CA GLY A 35 -3.14 -1.54 0.73
C GLY A 35 -1.82 -1.05 0.13
N LEU A 36 -1.71 0.25 -0.18
CA LEU A 36 -0.44 0.89 -0.60
C LEU A 36 0.71 0.60 0.38
N GLY A 37 0.42 0.51 1.67
CA GLY A 37 1.40 0.13 2.68
C GLY A 37 2.04 -1.24 2.43
N ASN A 38 1.29 -2.21 1.92
CA ASN A 38 1.83 -3.52 1.58
C ASN A 38 2.80 -3.45 0.39
N VAL A 39 2.60 -2.51 -0.55
CA VAL A 39 3.42 -2.39 -1.77
C VAL A 39 4.86 -1.99 -1.46
N TRP A 40 5.11 -1.06 -0.53
CA TRP A 40 6.47 -0.62 -0.20
C TRP A 40 7.03 -1.25 1.08
N ARG A 41 6.16 -1.59 2.06
CA ARG A 41 6.62 -2.09 3.36
C ARG A 41 7.09 -3.54 3.26
N PHE A 42 6.37 -4.35 2.49
CA PHE A 42 6.71 -5.76 2.33
C PHE A 42 8.08 -5.95 1.65
N PRO A 43 8.39 -5.31 0.49
CA PRO A 43 9.72 -5.43 -0.10
C PRO A 43 10.84 -4.92 0.82
N TYR A 44 10.61 -3.81 1.52
CA TYR A 44 11.57 -3.26 2.47
C TYR A 44 11.88 -4.25 3.62
N LEU A 45 10.85 -4.88 4.17
CA LEU A 45 10.99 -5.81 5.28
C LEU A 45 11.62 -7.14 4.85
N CYS A 46 11.28 -7.65 3.67
CA CYS A 46 11.95 -8.79 3.06
C CYS A 46 13.43 -8.51 2.87
N TYR A 47 13.80 -7.36 2.28
CA TYR A 47 15.20 -7.02 2.03
C TYR A 47 16.03 -6.97 3.32
N LYS A 48 15.49 -6.35 4.38
CA LYS A 48 16.21 -6.22 5.67
C LYS A 48 16.37 -7.55 6.41
N ASN A 49 15.43 -8.48 6.27
CA ASN A 49 15.39 -9.73 7.05
C ASN A 49 15.88 -10.97 6.27
N GLY A 50 16.80 -10.80 5.32
CA GLY A 50 17.39 -11.92 4.58
C GLY A 50 16.63 -12.31 3.31
N GLY A 51 15.93 -11.37 2.69
CA GLY A 51 15.29 -11.52 1.38
C GLY A 51 14.17 -12.56 1.40
N GLY A 52 14.29 -13.57 0.52
CA GLY A 52 13.29 -14.63 0.36
C GLY A 52 13.13 -15.56 1.56
N ALA A 53 14.13 -15.68 2.44
CA ALA A 53 14.03 -16.52 3.65
C ALA A 53 12.99 -15.98 4.65
N PHE A 54 12.75 -14.66 4.67
CA PHE A 54 11.71 -14.03 5.49
C PHE A 54 10.28 -14.43 5.08
N LEU A 55 10.10 -14.96 3.87
CA LEU A 55 8.78 -15.39 3.38
C LEU A 55 8.25 -16.61 4.14
N ILE A 56 9.13 -17.51 4.60
CA ILE A 56 8.75 -18.74 5.32
C ILE A 56 8.01 -18.43 6.62
N PRO A 57 8.58 -17.66 7.58
CA PRO A 57 7.85 -17.30 8.79
C PRO A 57 6.63 -16.43 8.49
N TYR A 58 6.71 -15.54 7.49
CA TYR A 58 5.59 -14.69 7.09
C TYR A 58 4.37 -15.51 6.65
N LEU A 59 4.56 -16.53 5.80
CA LEU A 59 3.48 -17.41 5.37
C LEU A 59 2.92 -18.25 6.50
N ILE A 60 3.76 -18.75 7.42
CA ILE A 60 3.31 -19.48 8.59
C ILE A 60 2.37 -18.60 9.43
N PHE A 61 2.80 -17.39 9.80
CA PHE A 61 1.94 -16.45 10.55
C PHE A 61 0.68 -16.04 9.78
N LEU A 62 0.78 -15.91 8.45
CA LEU A 62 -0.38 -15.61 7.61
C LEU A 62 -1.43 -16.71 7.70
N PHE A 63 -1.05 -17.98 7.60
CA PHE A 63 -1.99 -19.10 7.67
C PHE A 63 -2.45 -19.42 9.09
N THR A 64 -1.58 -19.29 10.10
CA THR A 64 -1.92 -19.64 11.49
C THR A 64 -2.66 -18.53 12.22
N CYS A 65 -2.43 -17.26 11.87
CA CYS A 65 -3.03 -16.12 12.57
C CYS A 65 -3.83 -15.23 11.61
N GLY A 66 -3.28 -14.89 10.44
CA GLY A 66 -3.95 -14.00 9.49
C GLY A 66 -5.29 -14.54 8.98
N VAL A 67 -5.29 -15.75 8.40
CA VAL A 67 -6.49 -16.39 7.85
C VAL A 67 -7.55 -16.65 8.92
N PRO A 68 -7.23 -17.20 10.11
CA PRO A 68 -8.23 -17.40 11.16
C PRO A 68 -8.84 -16.10 11.67
N VAL A 69 -8.05 -15.03 11.85
CA VAL A 69 -8.56 -13.73 12.30
C VAL A 69 -9.46 -13.10 11.24
N PHE A 70 -9.05 -13.14 9.97
CA PHE A 70 -9.87 -12.64 8.86
C PHE A 70 -11.20 -13.39 8.73
N PHE A 71 -11.16 -14.72 8.87
CA PHE A 71 -12.36 -15.55 8.87
C PHE A 71 -13.27 -15.24 10.07
N LEU A 72 -12.69 -15.10 11.26
CA LEU A 72 -13.45 -14.74 12.47
C LEU A 72 -14.14 -13.39 12.31
N GLU A 73 -13.43 -12.37 11.83
CA GLU A 73 -13.98 -11.03 11.62
C GLU A 73 -15.12 -11.04 10.59
N THR A 74 -14.92 -11.74 9.47
CA THR A 74 -15.95 -11.88 8.43
C THR A 74 -17.17 -12.65 8.94
N ALA A 75 -16.96 -13.76 9.65
CA ALA A 75 -18.03 -14.57 10.22
C ALA A 75 -18.82 -13.81 11.29
N LEU A 76 -18.14 -13.04 12.14
CA LEU A 76 -18.78 -12.17 13.13
C LEU A 76 -19.61 -11.08 12.45
N GLY A 77 -19.06 -10.40 11.44
CA GLY A 77 -19.78 -9.37 10.68
C GLY A 77 -21.01 -9.93 9.97
N GLN A 78 -20.95 -11.15 9.44
CA GLN A 78 -22.11 -11.83 8.85
C GLN A 78 -23.13 -12.27 9.91
N TYR A 79 -22.66 -12.81 11.04
CA TYR A 79 -23.52 -13.33 12.11
C TYR A 79 -24.30 -12.24 12.83
N THR A 80 -23.63 -11.17 13.29
CA THR A 80 -24.34 -10.06 13.94
C THR A 80 -25.15 -9.27 12.93
N SER A 81 -24.79 -9.37 11.64
CA SER A 81 -24.96 -8.26 10.72
C SER A 81 -24.46 -7.01 11.47
N GLU A 82 -25.01 -5.82 11.49
CA GLU A 82 -24.55 -4.64 12.27
C GLU A 82 -23.09 -4.13 12.05
N GLY A 83 -22.91 -2.83 12.28
CA GLY A 83 -21.57 -2.21 12.26
C GLY A 83 -20.71 -2.63 13.46
N GLY A 84 -19.40 -2.38 13.36
CA GLY A 84 -18.41 -2.82 14.36
C GLY A 84 -18.74 -2.43 15.80
N ILE A 85 -19.23 -1.21 16.04
CA ILE A 85 -19.60 -0.75 17.41
C ILE A 85 -20.81 -1.52 17.95
N THR A 86 -21.86 -1.65 17.14
CA THR A 86 -23.11 -2.29 17.54
C THR A 86 -22.98 -3.82 17.64
N CYS A 87 -22.04 -4.41 16.89
CA CYS A 87 -21.67 -5.82 16.95
C CYS A 87 -21.17 -6.20 18.36
N TRP A 88 -20.19 -5.44 18.90
CA TRP A 88 -19.66 -5.68 20.24
C TRP A 88 -20.73 -5.57 21.33
N ARG A 89 -21.65 -4.61 21.20
CA ARG A 89 -22.78 -4.43 22.15
C ARG A 89 -23.72 -5.64 22.20
N LYS A 90 -23.92 -6.37 21.09
CA LYS A 90 -24.76 -7.58 21.04
C LYS A 90 -24.06 -8.82 21.60
N ILE A 91 -22.74 -8.91 21.44
CA ILE A 91 -21.94 -10.05 21.93
C ILE A 91 -21.72 -9.92 23.44
N SER A 92 -21.20 -8.78 23.89
CA SER A 92 -21.02 -8.48 25.30
C SER A 92 -20.81 -6.97 25.49
N PRO A 93 -21.66 -6.29 26.28
CA PRO A 93 -21.55 -4.85 26.52
C PRO A 93 -20.24 -4.46 27.22
N LEU A 94 -19.53 -5.41 27.86
CA LEU A 94 -18.22 -5.15 28.47
C LEU A 94 -17.15 -4.80 27.43
N PHE A 95 -17.26 -5.32 26.19
CA PHE A 95 -16.31 -5.08 25.11
C PHE A 95 -16.73 -3.93 24.19
N GLU A 96 -17.73 -3.12 24.57
CA GLU A 96 -18.19 -1.99 23.76
C GLU A 96 -17.08 -0.97 23.48
N GLY A 97 -16.15 -0.79 24.43
CA GLY A 97 -14.97 0.06 24.27
C GLY A 97 -14.04 -0.35 23.13
N LEU A 98 -14.01 -1.65 22.77
CA LEU A 98 -13.23 -2.15 21.64
C LEU A 98 -13.78 -1.61 20.31
N GLY A 99 -15.11 -1.56 20.17
CA GLY A 99 -15.76 -0.99 18.99
C GLY A 99 -15.42 0.48 18.78
N TYR A 100 -15.51 1.30 19.82
CA TYR A 100 -15.14 2.71 19.74
C TYR A 100 -13.65 2.91 19.48
N GLY A 101 -12.79 2.11 20.13
CA GLY A 101 -11.34 2.15 19.92
C GLY A 101 -10.97 1.87 18.46
N THR A 102 -11.52 0.79 17.88
CA THR A 102 -11.30 0.46 16.48
C THR A 102 -11.82 1.57 15.54
N GLN A 103 -12.99 2.16 15.82
CA GLN A 103 -13.54 3.24 14.99
C GLN A 103 -12.65 4.49 14.98
N VAL A 104 -12.08 4.87 16.12
CA VAL A 104 -11.15 6.01 16.22
C VAL A 104 -9.87 5.72 15.45
N ILE A 105 -9.29 4.52 15.60
CA ILE A 105 -8.08 4.11 14.87
C ILE A 105 -8.31 4.16 13.36
N VAL A 106 -9.42 3.59 12.87
CA VAL A 106 -9.76 3.59 11.43
C VAL A 106 -9.92 5.01 10.90
N THR A 107 -10.58 5.89 11.65
CA THR A 107 -10.74 7.30 11.29
C THR A 107 -9.39 8.02 11.16
N LEU A 108 -8.50 7.85 12.13
CA LEU A 108 -7.16 8.46 12.10
C LEU A 108 -6.32 7.94 10.93
N LEU A 109 -6.38 6.63 10.67
CA LEU A 109 -5.70 6.03 9.51
C LEU A 109 -6.27 6.59 8.21
N ASN A 110 -7.60 6.74 8.10
CA ASN A 110 -8.24 7.27 6.90
C ASN A 110 -7.72 8.67 6.53
N PHE A 111 -7.63 9.58 7.51
CA PHE A 111 -7.07 10.92 7.27
C PHE A 111 -5.63 10.88 6.75
N TYR A 112 -4.78 10.04 7.35
CA TYR A 112 -3.40 9.85 6.89
C TYR A 112 -3.35 9.30 5.46
N TYR A 113 -4.16 8.29 5.14
CA TYR A 113 -4.20 7.67 3.83
C TYR A 113 -4.70 8.63 2.73
N ILE A 114 -5.71 9.48 3.01
CA ILE A 114 -6.21 10.47 2.06
C ILE A 114 -5.09 11.44 1.64
N ILE A 115 -4.25 11.90 2.58
CA ILE A 115 -3.15 12.81 2.29
C ILE A 115 -2.14 12.15 1.34
N VAL A 116 -1.76 10.90 1.61
CA VAL A 116 -0.82 10.15 0.76
C VAL A 116 -1.40 9.91 -0.63
N LEU A 117 -2.69 9.56 -0.73
CA LEU A 117 -3.37 9.41 -2.01
C LEU A 117 -3.43 10.73 -2.79
N ALA A 118 -3.68 11.84 -2.11
CA ALA A 118 -3.67 13.17 -2.73
C ALA A 118 -2.29 13.51 -3.32
N TRP A 119 -1.21 13.21 -2.60
CA TRP A 119 0.15 13.31 -3.16
C TRP A 119 0.35 12.39 -4.35
N GLY A 120 -0.11 11.14 -4.29
CA GLY A 120 -0.05 10.20 -5.41
C GLY A 120 -0.72 10.73 -6.68
N ILE A 121 -1.93 11.28 -6.56
CA ILE A 121 -2.66 11.90 -7.68
C ILE A 121 -1.95 13.15 -8.17
N PHE A 122 -1.41 13.98 -7.27
CA PHE A 122 -0.60 15.14 -7.63
C PHE A 122 0.60 14.73 -8.49
N TYR A 123 1.43 13.80 -8.02
CA TYR A 123 2.59 13.32 -8.78
C TYR A 123 2.19 12.61 -10.07
N LEU A 124 1.08 11.88 -10.08
CA LEU A 124 0.54 11.26 -11.30
C LEU A 124 0.17 12.32 -12.34
N ALA A 125 -0.52 13.39 -11.94
CA ALA A 125 -0.88 14.49 -12.83
C ALA A 125 0.35 15.18 -13.43
N PHE A 126 1.39 15.41 -12.62
CA PHE A 126 2.65 15.99 -13.10
C PHE A 126 3.46 15.03 -13.98
N SER A 127 3.24 13.71 -13.89
CA SER A 127 3.92 12.72 -14.74
C SER A 127 3.47 12.73 -16.20
N PHE A 128 2.34 13.37 -16.53
CA PHE A 128 1.90 13.52 -17.93
C PHE A 128 2.60 14.68 -18.66
N SER A 129 3.43 15.46 -17.95
CA SER A 129 4.23 16.52 -18.54
C SER A 129 5.50 15.95 -19.20
N GLN A 130 5.88 16.49 -20.36
CA GLN A 130 7.05 16.02 -21.15
C GLN A 130 8.36 16.15 -20.38
N ASP A 131 8.54 17.27 -19.68
CA ASP A 131 9.66 17.49 -18.77
C ASP A 131 9.19 17.23 -17.33
N LEU A 132 9.71 16.17 -16.71
CA LEU A 132 9.35 15.82 -15.34
C LEU A 132 9.99 16.85 -14.40
N ALA A 133 9.17 17.47 -13.55
CA ALA A 133 9.60 18.53 -12.64
C ALA A 133 10.72 18.08 -11.67
N TRP A 134 10.82 16.78 -11.36
CA TRP A 134 11.88 16.21 -10.52
C TRP A 134 13.08 15.66 -11.31
N SER A 135 13.06 15.71 -12.64
CA SER A 135 14.21 15.32 -13.48
C SER A 135 15.25 16.42 -13.63
N SER A 136 14.82 17.68 -13.48
CA SER A 136 15.67 18.86 -13.69
C SER A 136 15.88 19.62 -12.40
N CYS A 137 17.11 20.11 -12.19
CA CYS A 137 17.48 20.87 -11.00
C CYS A 137 17.21 22.39 -11.15
N ASN A 138 16.62 22.84 -12.25
CA ASN A 138 16.36 24.26 -12.53
C ASN A 138 14.94 24.69 -12.13
N ASN A 139 14.54 24.40 -10.89
CA ASN A 139 13.23 24.80 -10.37
C ASN A 139 13.39 25.82 -9.24
N THR A 140 12.36 26.65 -9.05
CA THR A 140 12.33 27.73 -8.04
C THR A 140 12.34 27.23 -6.59
N TRP A 141 11.98 25.97 -6.35
CA TRP A 141 12.02 25.33 -5.03
C TRP A 141 13.35 24.65 -4.71
N ASN A 142 14.31 24.60 -5.64
CA ASN A 142 15.63 24.04 -5.39
C ASN A 142 16.53 25.08 -4.72
N THR A 143 17.16 24.71 -3.60
CA THR A 143 18.10 25.56 -2.85
C THR A 143 19.56 25.30 -3.29
N ASP A 144 20.46 26.27 -3.14
CA ASP A 144 21.86 26.18 -3.61
C ASP A 144 22.69 25.03 -2.99
N LEU A 145 22.25 24.45 -1.87
CA LEU A 145 22.91 23.33 -1.21
C LEU A 145 22.95 22.05 -2.09
N TRP A 146 22.00 21.89 -3.02
CA TRP A 146 21.89 20.71 -3.89
C TRP A 146 22.86 20.73 -5.09
N LEU A 147 23.33 21.91 -5.50
CA LEU A 147 24.33 22.04 -6.56
C LEU A 147 25.69 21.49 -6.12
N LEU A 148 26.01 21.55 -4.82
CA LEU A 148 27.29 21.08 -4.27
C LEU A 148 27.40 19.54 -4.27
N VAL A 149 26.32 18.83 -3.94
CA VAL A 149 26.27 17.35 -3.94
C VAL A 149 26.29 16.80 -5.36
N LEU A 150 25.59 17.47 -6.30
CA LEU A 150 25.63 17.09 -7.71
C LEU A 150 26.97 17.43 -8.35
N SER A 151 27.61 18.57 -8.06
CA SER A 151 28.94 18.91 -8.59
C SER A 151 30.01 17.87 -8.21
N LEU A 152 30.00 17.40 -6.96
CA LEU A 152 30.92 16.37 -6.49
C LEU A 152 30.63 15.01 -7.14
N THR A 153 29.35 14.67 -7.36
CA THR A 153 28.94 13.41 -7.99
C THR A 153 29.18 13.41 -9.51
N TYR A 154 28.87 14.50 -10.21
CA TYR A 154 29.17 14.70 -11.64
C TYR A 154 30.69 14.73 -11.92
N CYS A 155 31.51 15.33 -11.04
CA CYS A 155 32.98 15.31 -11.21
C CYS A 155 33.57 13.90 -11.00
N THR A 156 33.00 13.11 -10.08
CA THR A 156 33.41 11.71 -9.84
C THR A 156 32.95 10.78 -10.97
N ILE A 157 31.73 10.97 -11.50
CA ILE A 157 31.22 10.17 -12.64
C ILE A 157 31.94 10.56 -13.93
N SER A 158 32.23 11.85 -14.18
CA SER A 158 32.99 12.34 -15.34
C SER A 158 34.43 11.84 -15.35
N SER A 159 35.12 11.80 -14.20
CA SER A 159 36.49 11.27 -14.08
C SER A 159 36.54 9.74 -14.19
N SER A 160 35.57 9.03 -13.61
CA SER A 160 35.45 7.57 -13.73
C SER A 160 35.14 7.13 -15.18
N GLN A 161 34.20 7.80 -15.86
CA GLN A 161 33.89 7.55 -17.28
C GLN A 161 35.05 7.88 -18.22
N ARG A 162 35.80 8.98 -17.99
CA ARG A 162 37.00 9.30 -18.79
C ARG A 162 38.08 8.22 -18.67
N SER A 163 38.29 7.69 -17.46
CA SER A 163 39.30 6.64 -17.22
C SER A 163 38.92 5.28 -17.83
N LEU A 164 37.63 4.96 -17.91
CA LEU A 164 37.12 3.75 -18.58
C LEU A 164 37.11 3.90 -20.10
N GLN A 165 36.74 5.06 -20.64
CA GLN A 165 36.82 5.36 -22.07
C GLN A 165 38.27 5.35 -22.56
N GLU A 166 39.22 5.93 -21.82
CA GLU A 166 40.66 5.84 -22.16
C GLU A 166 41.20 4.40 -22.12
N LYS A 167 40.73 3.55 -21.20
CA LYS A 167 41.09 2.12 -21.16
C LYS A 167 40.48 1.33 -22.32
N ILE A 168 39.23 1.62 -22.71
CA ILE A 168 38.55 0.98 -23.86
C ILE A 168 39.23 1.40 -25.17
N GLN A 169 39.60 2.67 -25.31
CA GLN A 169 40.23 3.20 -26.51
C GLN A 169 41.69 2.74 -26.66
N LYS A 170 42.44 2.57 -25.55
CA LYS A 170 43.78 1.95 -25.55
C LYS A 170 43.73 0.46 -25.86
N ASN A 171 42.71 -0.28 -25.39
CA ASN A 171 42.56 -1.70 -25.73
C ASN A 171 42.05 -1.95 -27.16
N GLN A 172 41.30 -1.03 -27.77
CA GLN A 172 40.93 -1.16 -29.19
C GLN A 172 42.12 -0.92 -30.13
N HIS A 173 43.12 -0.12 -29.75
CA HIS A 173 44.32 0.10 -30.59
C HIS A 173 45.31 -1.07 -30.60
N VAL A 174 45.21 -2.00 -29.64
CA VAL A 174 46.07 -3.20 -29.59
C VAL A 174 45.50 -4.34 -30.45
N ILE A 175 44.19 -4.38 -30.70
CA ILE A 175 43.54 -5.47 -31.44
C ILE A 175 43.69 -5.31 -32.97
N TYR A 176 43.96 -4.10 -33.47
CA TYR A 176 44.12 -3.82 -34.91
C TYR A 176 45.58 -3.89 -35.43
N PHE A 177 46.55 -4.29 -34.59
CA PHE A 177 47.97 -4.37 -34.98
C PHE A 177 48.59 -5.79 -34.93
N ASP A 178 47.79 -6.83 -34.66
CA ASP A 178 48.23 -8.24 -34.72
C ASP A 178 47.41 -9.05 -35.75
N THR A 179 47.47 -8.64 -37.02
CA THR A 179 47.20 -9.51 -38.20
C THR A 179 48.04 -9.00 -39.37
#